data_AF-A0A382NPR8-F1
#
_entry.id   AF-A0A382NPR8-F1
#
_cell.length_a   1.000
_cell.length_b   1.000
_cell.length_c   1.000
_cell.angle_alpha   90.00
_cell.angle_beta   90.00
_cell.angle_gamma   90.00
#
_symmetry.space_group_name_H-M   'P 1'
#
loop_
_entity.id
_entity.type
_entity.pdbx_description
1 polymer ?
#
loop_
_entity_poly.entity_id
_entity_poly.type
_entity_poly.pdbx_seq_one_letter_code
_entity_poly.pdbx_strand_id
1 'polypeptide(L)'
;MPKYEHTKIKRLLKAYPKEVSENYTYSRGILENKLPEEILSNWENVGLGLAQENTHSWECALSFFKVSVEVQQHLPSGQFIGWCDSGLKLTRKSTKISISFFDSSPKTMTRLRPRYIEDWVSRVESL
;
A
#
# COMPACT_ATOMS: atom_id res chain seq x y z
N MET A 1 12.65 9.48 4.32
CA MET A 1 13.61 9.26 3.22
C MET A 1 13.33 7.90 2.60
N PRO A 2 12.93 7.83 1.33
CA PRO A 2 12.73 6.56 0.62
C PRO A 2 14.03 5.74 0.60
N LYS A 3 13.92 4.43 0.82
CA LYS A 3 15.08 3.53 0.96
C LYS A 3 15.68 3.14 -0.39
N TYR A 4 14.84 3.06 -1.42
CA TYR A 4 15.22 2.64 -2.75
C TYR A 4 14.57 3.51 -3.83
N GLU A 5 15.30 3.72 -4.92
CA GLU A 5 14.83 4.35 -6.14
C GLU A 5 13.86 3.45 -6.93
N HIS A 6 12.95 4.06 -7.69
CA HIS A 6 11.94 3.37 -8.52
C HIS A 6 12.52 2.21 -9.36
N THR A 7 13.63 2.45 -10.07
CA THR A 7 14.25 1.45 -10.96
C THR A 7 14.74 0.22 -10.19
N LYS A 8 15.26 0.42 -8.98
CA LYS A 8 15.68 -0.65 -8.09
C LYS A 8 14.48 -1.42 -7.53
N ILE A 9 13.41 -0.72 -7.14
CA ILE A 9 12.17 -1.35 -6.66
C ILE A 9 11.56 -2.24 -7.74
N LYS A 10 11.39 -1.71 -8.97
CA LYS A 10 10.88 -2.47 -10.12
C LYS A 10 11.67 -3.75 -10.37
N ARG A 11 13.00 -3.71 -10.19
CA ARG A 11 13.86 -4.90 -10.33
C ARG A 11 13.65 -5.89 -9.18
N LEU A 12 13.60 -5.42 -7.94
CA LEU A 12 13.46 -6.28 -6.76
C LEU A 12 12.10 -6.98 -6.72
N LEU A 13 11.03 -6.34 -7.17
CA LEU A 13 9.69 -6.94 -7.22
C LEU A 13 9.59 -8.13 -8.19
N LYS A 14 10.54 -8.30 -9.13
CA LYS A 14 10.60 -9.47 -10.03
C LYS A 14 10.97 -10.79 -9.34
N ALA A 15 11.41 -10.74 -8.08
CA ALA A 15 11.70 -11.93 -7.29
C ALA A 15 10.43 -12.64 -6.77
N TYR A 16 9.26 -12.01 -6.89
CA TYR A 16 7.97 -12.51 -6.44
C TYR A 16 7.11 -12.95 -7.65
N PRO A 17 5.93 -13.57 -7.42
CA PRO A 17 5.00 -13.88 -8.51
C PRO A 17 4.75 -12.69 -9.42
N LYS A 18 4.62 -12.98 -10.72
CA LYS A 18 4.59 -11.97 -11.79
C LYS A 18 3.55 -10.88 -11.53
N GLU A 19 2.42 -11.28 -10.96
CA GLU A 19 1.28 -10.45 -10.60
C GLU A 19 1.67 -9.27 -9.70
N VAL A 20 2.64 -9.44 -8.79
CA VAL A 20 3.10 -8.35 -7.91
C VAL A 20 3.72 -7.23 -8.75
N SER A 21 4.63 -7.58 -9.65
CA SER A 21 5.33 -6.62 -10.50
C SER A 21 4.42 -5.97 -11.55
N GLU A 22 3.42 -6.71 -12.05
CA GLU A 22 2.41 -6.21 -12.99
C GLU A 22 1.48 -5.20 -12.32
N ASN A 23 0.94 -5.52 -11.14
CA ASN A 23 0.07 -4.61 -10.39
C ASN A 23 0.82 -3.37 -9.92
N TYR A 24 2.07 -3.52 -9.49
CA TYR A 24 2.94 -2.36 -9.22
C TYR A 24 3.09 -1.45 -10.44
N THR A 25 3.43 -2.01 -11.59
CA THR A 25 3.67 -1.23 -12.82
C THR A 25 2.40 -0.52 -13.27
N TYR A 26 1.27 -1.23 -13.24
CA TYR A 26 -0.05 -0.68 -13.56
C TYR A 26 -0.42 0.47 -12.63
N SER A 27 -0.38 0.23 -11.32
CA SER A 27 -0.79 1.23 -10.33
C SER A 27 0.14 2.44 -10.31
N ARG A 28 1.45 2.25 -10.47
CA ARG A 28 2.40 3.35 -10.53
C ARG A 28 2.15 4.28 -11.73
N GLY A 29 1.89 3.72 -12.92
CA GLY A 29 1.61 4.52 -14.12
C GLY A 29 0.37 5.43 -13.98
N ILE A 30 -0.55 5.05 -13.10
CA ILE A 30 -1.70 5.90 -12.77
C ILE A 30 -1.34 6.90 -11.66
N LEU A 31 -0.70 6.42 -10.59
CA LEU A 31 -0.39 7.22 -9.40
C LEU A 31 0.65 8.32 -9.67
N GLU A 32 1.58 8.13 -10.61
CA GLU A 32 2.57 9.15 -10.98
C GLU A 32 1.94 10.43 -11.54
N ASN A 33 0.73 10.34 -12.09
CA ASN A 33 -0.04 11.48 -12.60
C ASN A 33 -0.95 12.11 -11.52
N LYS A 34 -1.03 11.52 -10.32
CA LYS A 34 -1.94 11.93 -9.24
C LYS A 34 -1.22 12.35 -7.96
N LEU A 35 -0.01 11.86 -7.75
CA LEU A 35 0.75 12.05 -6.52
C LEU A 35 2.05 12.81 -6.78
N PRO A 36 2.48 13.68 -5.84
CA PRO A 36 3.84 14.19 -5.83
C PRO A 36 4.85 13.05 -5.73
N GLU A 37 6.03 13.23 -6.33
CA GLU A 37 7.09 12.21 -6.38
C GLU A 37 7.48 11.68 -4.99
N GLU A 38 7.51 12.53 -3.96
CA GLU A 38 7.81 12.11 -2.59
C GLU A 38 6.79 11.09 -2.06
N ILE A 39 5.50 11.33 -2.32
CA ILE A 39 4.40 10.45 -1.88
C ILE A 39 4.42 9.14 -2.69
N LEU A 40 4.65 9.26 -3.99
CA LEU A 40 4.79 8.10 -4.88
C LEU A 40 5.95 7.23 -4.44
N SER A 41 7.13 7.81 -4.21
CA SER A 41 8.32 7.10 -3.76
C SER A 41 8.10 6.40 -2.41
N ASN A 42 7.37 7.04 -1.47
CA ASN A 42 6.98 6.40 -0.22
C ASN A 42 6.10 5.17 -0.47
N TRP A 43 5.05 5.31 -1.30
CA TRP A 43 4.16 4.21 -1.69
C TRP A 43 4.93 3.03 -2.31
N GLU A 44 5.90 3.29 -3.19
CA GLU A 44 6.73 2.25 -3.80
C GLU A 44 7.58 1.51 -2.75
N ASN A 45 8.19 2.26 -1.83
CA ASN A 45 9.03 1.71 -0.78
C ASN A 45 8.21 0.89 0.24
N VAL A 46 7.00 1.33 0.57
CA VAL A 46 6.06 0.56 1.39
C VAL A 46 5.68 -0.74 0.67
N GLY A 47 5.31 -0.68 -0.61
CA GLY A 47 4.95 -1.86 -1.39
C GLY A 47 6.06 -2.91 -1.46
N LEU A 48 7.31 -2.47 -1.65
CA LEU A 48 8.46 -3.36 -1.57
C LEU A 48 8.70 -3.87 -0.14
N GLY A 49 8.57 -3.01 0.87
CA GLY A 49 8.70 -3.38 2.28
C GLY A 49 7.72 -4.48 2.68
N LEU A 50 6.46 -4.38 2.24
CA LEU A 50 5.45 -5.41 2.41
C LEU A 50 5.91 -6.74 1.82
N ALA A 51 6.42 -6.74 0.58
CA ALA A 51 6.87 -7.97 -0.07
C ALA A 51 8.10 -8.61 0.61
N GLN A 52 8.95 -7.79 1.25
CA GLN A 52 10.19 -8.23 1.89
C GLN A 52 10.05 -8.60 3.37
N GLU A 53 8.91 -8.31 4.01
CA GLU A 53 8.72 -8.51 5.45
C GLU A 53 8.91 -9.99 5.87
N ASN A 54 8.39 -10.96 5.10
CA ASN A 54 8.63 -12.39 5.29
C ASN A 54 8.37 -13.20 3.99
N THR A 55 8.55 -14.52 4.02
CA THR A 55 8.44 -15.39 2.82
C THR A 55 7.06 -15.39 2.16
N HIS A 56 5.99 -15.03 2.88
CA HIS A 56 4.61 -15.03 2.39
C HIS A 56 3.99 -13.63 2.34
N SER A 57 4.71 -12.58 2.72
CA SER A 57 4.17 -11.22 2.79
C SER A 57 4.03 -10.53 1.43
N TRP A 58 4.52 -11.15 0.36
CA TRP A 58 4.28 -10.68 -1.02
C TRP A 58 2.78 -10.63 -1.36
N GLU A 59 1.94 -11.44 -0.72
CA GLU A 59 0.48 -11.38 -0.86
C GLU A 59 -0.08 -10.04 -0.34
N CYS A 60 0.49 -9.48 0.74
CA CYS A 60 0.15 -8.15 1.21
C CYS A 60 0.52 -7.08 0.18
N ALA A 61 1.72 -7.17 -0.40
CA ALA A 61 2.16 -6.24 -1.45
C ALA A 61 1.24 -6.31 -2.68
N LEU A 62 0.82 -7.52 -3.08
CA LEU A 62 -0.14 -7.70 -4.16
C LEU A 62 -1.48 -7.02 -3.87
N SER A 63 -2.07 -7.26 -2.69
CA SER A 63 -3.32 -6.62 -2.30
C SER A 63 -3.17 -5.10 -2.23
N PHE A 64 -2.10 -4.60 -1.61
CA PHE A 64 -1.74 -3.18 -1.55
C PHE A 64 -1.70 -2.53 -2.93
N PHE A 65 -0.93 -3.08 -3.87
CA PHE A 65 -0.80 -2.51 -5.22
C PHE A 65 -2.13 -2.52 -5.98
N LYS A 66 -2.94 -3.58 -5.85
CA LYS A 66 -4.26 -3.70 -6.49
C LYS A 66 -5.21 -2.58 -6.08
N VAL A 67 -5.27 -2.27 -4.78
CA VAL A 67 -6.27 -1.36 -4.23
C VAL A 67 -5.82 0.10 -4.16
N SER A 68 -4.51 0.36 -4.28
CA SER A 68 -3.91 1.68 -4.06
C SER A 68 -4.52 2.79 -4.94
N VAL A 69 -4.79 2.50 -6.21
CA VAL A 69 -5.35 3.49 -7.16
C VAL A 69 -6.77 3.89 -6.77
N GLU A 70 -7.57 2.96 -6.27
CA GLU A 70 -8.94 3.23 -5.83
C GLU A 70 -8.93 3.96 -4.49
N VAL A 71 -8.12 3.51 -3.53
CA VAL A 71 -7.99 4.17 -2.22
C VAL A 71 -7.49 5.60 -2.36
N GLN A 72 -6.49 5.85 -3.21
CA GLN A 72 -5.94 7.19 -3.43
C GLN A 72 -7.00 8.19 -3.94
N GLN A 73 -8.03 7.74 -4.68
CA GLN A 73 -9.11 8.63 -5.14
C GLN A 73 -9.92 9.25 -4.01
N HIS A 74 -9.90 8.62 -2.84
CA HIS A 74 -10.66 9.05 -1.67
C HIS A 74 -9.78 9.74 -0.62
N LEU A 75 -8.46 9.59 -0.70
CA LEU A 75 -7.54 10.05 0.33
C LEU A 75 -6.65 11.21 -0.16
N PRO A 76 -6.55 12.31 0.61
CA PRO A 76 -5.46 13.27 0.43
C PRO A 76 -4.13 12.61 0.78
N SER A 77 -3.02 13.16 0.26
CA SER A 77 -1.68 12.55 0.35
C SER A 77 -1.26 12.15 1.76
N GLY A 78 -1.53 12.97 2.78
CA GLY A 78 -1.17 12.65 4.17
C GLY A 78 -1.90 11.42 4.71
N GLN A 79 -3.21 11.31 4.45
CA GLN A 79 -4.00 10.15 4.84
C GLN A 79 -3.63 8.91 4.03
N PHE A 80 -3.28 9.09 2.75
CA PHE A 80 -2.80 8.01 1.91
C PHE A 80 -1.47 7.42 2.42
N ILE A 81 -0.53 8.27 2.87
CA ILE A 81 0.69 7.81 3.54
C ILE A 81 0.34 7.04 4.82
N GLY A 82 -0.51 7.62 5.68
CA GLY A 82 -0.93 6.95 6.91
C GLY A 82 -1.52 5.57 6.65
N TRP A 83 -2.36 5.43 5.61
CA TRP A 83 -2.90 4.15 5.16
C TRP A 83 -1.81 3.17 4.70
N CYS A 84 -0.83 3.63 3.92
CA CYS A 84 0.32 2.80 3.49
C CYS A 84 1.11 2.26 4.70
N ASP A 85 1.50 3.16 5.61
CA ASP A 85 2.33 2.84 6.77
C ASP A 85 1.62 1.89 7.75
N SER A 86 0.31 2.07 7.91
CA SER A 86 -0.53 1.20 8.73
C SER A 86 -0.59 -0.21 8.16
N GLY A 87 -0.75 -0.35 6.84
CA GLY A 87 -0.69 -1.64 6.17
C GLY A 87 0.62 -2.38 6.41
N LEU A 88 1.75 -1.66 6.37
CA LEU A 88 3.08 -2.22 6.68
C LEU A 88 3.21 -2.64 8.15
N LYS A 89 2.72 -1.81 9.08
CA LYS A 89 2.69 -2.14 10.51
C LYS A 89 1.83 -3.38 10.78
N LEU A 90 0.69 -3.52 10.10
CA LEU A 90 -0.17 -4.69 10.21
C LEU A 90 0.50 -5.95 9.67
N THR A 91 1.29 -5.87 8.58
CA THR A 91 2.01 -7.04 8.05
C THR A 91 3.00 -7.60 9.05
N ARG A 92 3.68 -6.75 9.83
CA ARG A 92 4.57 -7.17 10.92
C ARG A 92 3.85 -7.94 12.03
N LYS A 93 2.56 -7.66 12.23
CA LYS A 93 1.72 -8.41 13.17
C LYS A 93 1.16 -9.68 12.56
N SER A 94 0.58 -9.57 11.36
CA SER A 94 -0.09 -10.66 10.65
C SER A 94 -0.34 -10.30 9.20
N THR A 95 0.23 -11.10 8.29
CA THR A 95 -0.05 -11.04 6.84
C THR A 95 -1.56 -11.08 6.56
N LYS A 96 -2.31 -11.92 7.28
CA LYS A 96 -3.77 -12.07 7.09
C LYS A 96 -4.54 -10.80 7.45
N ILE A 97 -4.17 -10.14 8.55
CA ILE A 97 -4.83 -8.89 8.97
C ILE A 97 -4.52 -7.78 7.96
N SER A 98 -3.28 -7.67 7.52
CA SER A 98 -2.88 -6.67 6.51
C SER A 98 -3.60 -6.86 5.18
N ILE A 99 -3.71 -8.09 4.67
CA ILE A 99 -4.49 -8.38 3.45
C ILE A 99 -5.95 -7.97 3.64
N SER A 100 -6.59 -8.37 4.75
CA SER A 100 -7.99 -8.01 5.02
C SER A 100 -8.18 -6.49 5.13
N PHE A 101 -7.23 -5.77 5.73
CA PHE A 101 -7.22 -4.32 5.78
C PHE A 101 -7.17 -3.72 4.37
N PHE A 102 -6.24 -4.15 3.52
CA PHE A 102 -6.14 -3.65 2.15
C PHE A 102 -7.38 -3.99 1.30
N ASP A 103 -7.82 -5.24 1.30
CA ASP A 103 -8.98 -5.70 0.51
C ASP A 103 -10.29 -4.98 0.92
N SER A 104 -10.42 -4.61 2.19
CA SER A 104 -11.59 -3.87 2.69
C SER A 104 -11.47 -2.35 2.53
N SER A 105 -10.27 -1.83 2.24
CA SER A 105 -10.02 -0.38 2.21
C SER A 105 -10.87 0.37 1.19
N PRO A 106 -10.98 -0.04 -0.09
CA PRO A 106 -11.75 0.73 -1.06
C PRO A 106 -13.23 0.88 -0.68
N LYS A 107 -13.86 -0.25 -0.31
CA LYS A 107 -15.26 -0.25 0.15
C LYS A 107 -15.44 0.59 1.41
N THR A 108 -14.47 0.60 2.31
CA THR A 108 -14.48 1.44 3.51
C THR A 108 -14.44 2.92 3.16
N MET A 109 -13.58 3.34 2.21
CA MET A 109 -13.45 4.74 1.82
C MET A 109 -14.69 5.31 1.14
N THR A 110 -15.51 4.47 0.50
CA THR A 110 -16.82 4.90 -0.05
C THR A 110 -17.86 5.19 1.03
N ARG A 111 -17.66 4.69 2.26
CA ARG A 111 -18.65 4.75 3.36
C ARG A 111 -18.24 5.69 4.48
N LEU A 112 -16.94 5.88 4.69
CA LEU A 112 -16.38 6.73 5.72
C LEU A 112 -15.96 8.08 5.15
N ARG A 113 -16.33 9.17 5.84
CA ARG A 113 -15.81 10.49 5.50
C ARG A 113 -14.31 10.54 5.80
N PRO A 114 -13.49 11.26 4.99
CA PRO A 114 -12.03 11.34 5.17
C PRO A 114 -11.55 11.61 6.60
N ARG A 115 -12.27 12.44 7.36
CA ARG A 115 -11.95 12.78 8.74
C ARG A 115 -11.94 11.60 9.73
N TYR A 116 -12.60 10.48 9.39
CA TYR A 116 -12.71 9.30 10.26
C TYR A 116 -11.76 8.16 9.87
N ILE A 117 -10.93 8.37 8.84
CA ILE A 117 -10.08 7.31 8.29
C ILE A 117 -8.94 6.97 9.26
N GLU A 118 -8.38 7.99 9.90
CA GLU A 118 -7.36 7.79 10.95
C GLU A 118 -7.92 6.99 12.14
N ASP A 119 -9.14 7.29 12.58
CA ASP A 119 -9.81 6.54 13.64
C ASP A 119 -10.05 5.07 13.25
N TRP A 120 -10.49 4.83 12.01
CA TRP A 120 -10.69 3.47 11.50
C TRP A 120 -9.37 2.69 11.46
N VAL A 121 -8.32 3.30 10.90
CA VAL A 121 -6.96 2.75 10.86
C VAL A 121 -6.49 2.39 12.27
N SER A 122 -6.59 3.33 13.22
CA SER A 122 -6.17 3.10 14.61
C SER A 122 -6.89 1.92 15.26
N ARG A 123 -8.18 1.71 14.97
CA ARG A 123 -8.95 0.56 15.48
C ARG A 123 -8.45 -0.76 14.90
N VAL A 124 -8.16 -0.81 13.59
CA VAL A 124 -7.60 -2.02 12.96
C VAL A 124 -6.24 -2.34 13.55
N GLU A 125 -5.40 -1.33 13.79
CA GLU A 125 -4.09 -1.52 14.41
C GLU A 125 -4.16 -1.99 15.87
N SER A 126 -5.28 -1.80 16.56
CA SER A 126 -5.46 -2.22 17.96
C SER A 126 -5.93 -3.67 18.13
N LEU A 127 -6.29 -4.34 17.03
CA LEU A 127 -6.56 -5.79 16.99
C LEU A 127 -5.27 -6.60 17.21
#